data_AF-A0A2N2PTZ4-F1
#
_entry.id   AF-A0A2N2PTZ4-F1
#
_cell.length_a   1.000
_cell.length_b   1.000
_cell.length_c   1.000
_cell.angle_alpha   90.00
_cell.angle_beta   90.00
_cell.angle_gamma   90.00
#
_symmetry.space_group_name_H-M   'P 1'
#
loop_
_entity.id
_entity.type
_entity.pdbx_description
1 polymer ?
#
loop_
_entity_poly.entity_id
_entity_poly.type
_entity_poly.pdbx_seq_one_letter_code
_entity_poly.pdbx_strand_id
1 'polypeptide(L)'
;MVTCFENQLRGYNVVLAALRAFSQDICRNCIGLSGAQTKVIKGLKKLRMDLEGSAVSESDKRRILARIERCAELAAALDVAEEVECQKTAGN
;
A
#
# COMPACT_ATOMS: atom_id res chain seq x y z
N MET A 1 20.07 1.80 9.80
CA MET A 1 19.27 2.62 8.85
C MET A 1 18.64 1.77 7.75
N VAL A 2 19.39 0.97 6.98
CA VAL A 2 18.86 0.03 5.96
C VAL A 2 17.72 -0.85 6.47
N THR A 3 17.90 -1.46 7.65
CA THR A 3 16.91 -2.34 8.30
C THR A 3 15.57 -1.65 8.58
N CYS A 4 15.55 -0.34 8.82
CA CYS A 4 14.32 0.42 9.04
C CYS A 4 13.45 0.44 7.78
N PHE A 5 14.05 0.85 6.65
CA PHE A 5 13.38 0.88 5.35
C PHE A 5 12.91 -0.52 4.92
N GLU A 6 13.73 -1.55 5.15
CA GLU A 6 13.35 -2.92 4.83
C GLU A 6 12.19 -3.44 5.68
N ASN A 7 12.14 -3.08 6.97
CA ASN A 7 11.02 -3.42 7.84
C ASN A 7 9.74 -2.69 7.45
N GLN A 8 9.82 -1.40 7.09
CA GLN A 8 8.69 -0.66 6.56
C GLN A 8 8.15 -1.30 5.28
N LEU A 9 9.03 -1.71 4.36
CA LEU A 9 8.65 -2.43 3.14
C LEU A 9 7.99 -3.80 3.43
N ARG A 10 8.44 -4.52 4.46
CA ARG A 10 7.75 -5.75 4.89
C ARG A 10 6.33 -5.44 5.37
N GLY A 11 6.15 -4.35 6.12
CA GLY A 11 4.82 -3.86 6.51
C GLY A 11 3.93 -3.54 5.31
N TYR A 12 4.46 -2.82 4.31
CA TYR A 12 3.71 -2.52 3.09
C TYR A 12 3.29 -3.76 2.30
N ASN A 13 4.11 -4.82 2.27
CA ASN A 13 3.69 -6.09 1.66
C ASN A 13 2.43 -6.66 2.31
N VAL A 14 2.34 -6.63 3.63
CA VAL A 14 1.16 -7.11 4.38
C VAL A 14 -0.05 -6.23 4.07
N VAL A 15 0.13 -4.91 4.08
CA VAL A 15 -0.96 -3.96 3.77
C VAL A 15 -1.47 -4.14 2.35
N LEU A 16 -0.58 -4.31 1.36
CA LEU A 16 -0.95 -4.55 -0.03
C LEU A 16 -1.69 -5.88 -0.21
N ALA A 17 -1.25 -6.94 0.47
CA ALA A 17 -1.93 -8.24 0.46
C ALA A 17 -3.35 -8.11 1.03
N ALA A 18 -3.52 -7.40 2.15
CA ALA A 18 -4.81 -7.14 2.74
C ALA A 18 -5.72 -6.30 1.82
N LEU A 19 -5.17 -5.22 1.24
CA LEU A 19 -5.92 -4.35 0.32
C LEU A 19 -6.41 -5.14 -0.90
N ARG A 20 -5.58 -6.02 -1.46
CA ARG A 20 -5.97 -6.92 -2.55
C ARG A 20 -7.05 -7.92 -2.15
N ALA A 21 -6.95 -8.49 -0.95
CA ALA A 21 -7.97 -9.43 -0.47
C ALA A 21 -9.32 -8.71 -0.33
N PHE A 22 -9.34 -7.52 0.28
CA PHE A 22 -10.57 -6.75 0.45
C PHE A 22 -11.14 -6.21 -0.85
N SER A 23 -10.30 -5.91 -1.86
CA SER A 23 -10.81 -5.47 -3.17
C SER A 23 -11.52 -6.59 -3.96
N GLN A 24 -11.37 -7.83 -3.51
CA GLN A 24 -12.04 -9.01 -4.05
C GLN A 24 -13.16 -9.53 -3.14
N ASP A 25 -13.37 -8.88 -1.99
CA ASP A 25 -14.40 -9.26 -1.02
C ASP A 25 -15.80 -8.91 -1.54
N ILE A 26 -16.82 -9.64 -1.09
CA ILE A 26 -18.23 -9.35 -1.41
C ILE A 26 -18.65 -7.97 -0.88
N CYS A 27 -18.05 -7.54 0.23
CA CYS A 27 -18.28 -6.24 0.85
C CYS A 27 -17.32 -5.15 0.34
N ARG A 28 -16.57 -5.38 -0.74
CA ARG A 28 -15.52 -4.46 -1.23
C ARG A 28 -15.98 -3.01 -1.45
N ASN A 29 -17.25 -2.81 -1.84
CA ASN A 29 -17.80 -1.48 -2.06
C ASN A 29 -18.07 -0.76 -0.72
N CYS A 30 -18.15 -1.47 0.40
CA CYS A 30 -18.50 -0.91 1.70
C CYS A 30 -17.28 -0.62 2.58
N ILE A 31 -16.10 -0.87 2.03
CA ILE A 31 -14.82 -0.67 2.68
C ILE A 31 -14.17 0.48 1.91
N GLY A 32 -13.70 1.51 2.62
CA GLY A 32 -13.02 2.67 2.03
C GLY A 32 -11.63 2.34 1.45
N LEU A 33 -11.60 1.42 0.48
CA LEU A 33 -10.40 0.87 -0.13
C LEU A 33 -9.70 1.89 -1.00
N SER A 34 -10.42 2.81 -1.64
CA SER A 34 -9.84 3.94 -2.38
C SER A 34 -9.01 4.86 -1.47
N GLY A 35 -9.54 5.17 -0.29
CA GLY A 35 -8.85 5.93 0.75
C GLY A 35 -7.62 5.19 1.29
N ALA A 36 -7.75 3.88 1.52
CA ALA A 36 -6.65 3.03 1.97
C ALA A 36 -5.52 2.94 0.91
N GLN A 37 -5.87 2.71 -0.35
CA GLN A 37 -4.93 2.70 -1.49
C GLN A 37 -4.20 4.04 -1.60
N THR A 38 -4.93 5.16 -1.51
CA THR A 38 -4.35 6.52 -1.54
C THR A 38 -3.33 6.72 -0.41
N LYS A 39 -3.63 6.25 0.81
CA LYS A 39 -2.70 6.33 1.94
C LYS A 39 -1.44 5.48 1.71
N VAL A 40 -1.58 4.29 1.13
CA VAL A 40 -0.44 3.43 0.77
C VAL A 40 0.46 4.13 -0.25
N ILE A 41 -0.11 4.65 -1.35
CA ILE A 41 0.65 5.35 -2.40
C ILE A 41 1.39 6.56 -1.82
N LYS A 42 0.71 7.39 -1.01
CA LYS A 42 1.34 8.54 -0.34
C LYS A 42 2.45 8.11 0.62
N GLY A 43 2.23 7.03 1.37
CA GLY A 43 3.21 6.47 2.29
C GLY A 43 4.47 5.95 1.59
N LEU A 44 4.32 5.27 0.45
CA LEU A 44 5.44 4.80 -0.38
C LEU A 44 6.21 5.97 -1.00
N LYS A 45 5.52 7.02 -1.46
CA LYS A 45 6.16 8.25 -1.95
C LYS A 45 7.00 8.91 -0.86
N LYS A 46 6.45 9.02 0.36
CA LYS A 46 7.20 9.53 1.50
C LYS A 46 8.43 8.66 1.82
N LEU A 47 8.26 7.33 1.83
CA LEU A 47 9.36 6.40 2.10
C LEU A 47 10.51 6.55 1.10
N ARG A 48 10.19 6.80 -0.18
CA ARG A 48 11.18 7.14 -1.21
C ARG A 48 11.95 8.42 -0.87
N MET A 49 11.25 9.49 -0.54
CA MET A 49 11.88 10.77 -0.17
C MET A 49 12.77 10.63 1.08
N ASP A 50 12.29 9.91 2.09
CA ASP A 50 13.04 9.64 3.33
C ASP A 50 14.32 8.82 3.04
N LEU A 51 14.24 7.86 2.11
CA LEU A 51 15.40 7.06 1.67
C LEU A 51 16.41 7.91 0.90
N GLU A 52 15.95 8.73 -0.05
CA GLU A 52 16.81 9.62 -0.84
C GLU A 52 17.59 10.58 0.07
N GLY A 53 16.93 11.16 1.08
CA GLY A 53 17.55 12.04 2.08
C GLY A 53 18.36 11.35 3.17
N SER A 54 18.45 10.02 3.17
CA SER A 54 19.19 9.26 4.19
C SER A 54 20.67 9.08 3.86
N ALA A 55 21.47 8.80 4.89
CA ALA A 55 22.90 8.46 4.76
C ALA A 55 23.15 7.00 4.35
N VAL A 56 22.15 6.30 3.81
CA VAL A 56 22.29 4.92 3.30
C VAL A 56 23.21 4.92 2.06
N SER A 57 23.95 3.84 1.85
CA SER A 57 24.81 3.67 0.68
C SER A 57 24.00 3.72 -0.62
N GLU A 58 24.58 4.22 -1.71
CA GLU A 58 23.88 4.30 -3.00
C GLU A 58 23.51 2.91 -3.56
N SER A 59 24.30 1.87 -3.28
CA SER A 59 23.97 0.50 -3.65
C SER A 59 22.73 -0.01 -2.92
N ASP A 60 22.63 0.22 -1.60
CA ASP A 60 21.46 -0.16 -0.82
C ASP A 60 20.24 0.69 -1.18
N LYS A 61 20.41 2.00 -1.42
CA LYS A 61 19.33 2.88 -1.89
C LYS A 61 18.70 2.36 -3.17
N ARG A 62 19.50 1.99 -4.18
CA ARG A 62 18.99 1.41 -5.44
C ARG A 62 18.18 0.12 -5.19
N ARG A 63 18.68 -0.77 -4.33
CA ARG A 63 17.98 -2.02 -3.97
C ARG A 63 16.63 -1.73 -3.31
N ILE A 64 16.59 -0.79 -2.36
CA ILE A 64 15.37 -0.44 -1.62
C ILE A 64 14.40 0.33 -2.53
N LEU A 65 14.88 1.25 -3.36
CA LEU A 65 14.08 2.01 -4.33
C LEU A 65 13.32 1.08 -5.27
N ALA A 66 13.99 0.09 -5.85
CA ALA A 66 13.34 -0.89 -6.74
C ALA A 66 12.18 -1.63 -6.03
N ARG A 67 12.30 -1.89 -4.72
CA ARG A 67 11.22 -2.49 -3.93
C ARG A 67 10.10 -1.52 -3.65
N ILE A 68 10.40 -0.25 -3.36
CA ILE A 68 9.39 0.81 -3.19
C ILE A 68 8.58 0.97 -4.48
N GLU A 69 9.26 1.04 -5.63
CA GLU A 69 8.64 1.18 -6.95
C GLU A 69 7.72 -0.01 -7.26
N ARG A 70 8.19 -1.24 -7.05
CA ARG A 70 7.34 -2.43 -7.17
C ARG A 70 6.10 -2.36 -6.26
N CYS A 71 6.25 -1.91 -5.02
CA CYS A 71 5.10 -1.77 -4.12
C CYS A 71 4.12 -0.70 -4.62
N ALA A 72 4.62 0.40 -5.21
CA ALA A 72 3.79 1.47 -5.74
C ALA A 72 3.03 1.05 -6.99
N GLU A 73 3.67 0.31 -7.89
CA GLU A 73 3.02 -0.32 -9.06
C GLU A 73 1.91 -1.27 -8.63
N LEU A 74 2.19 -2.15 -7.66
CA LEU A 74 1.18 -3.06 -7.10
C LEU A 74 0.02 -2.30 -6.47
N ALA A 75 0.29 -1.24 -5.72
CA ALA A 75 -0.75 -0.42 -5.11
C ALA A 75 -1.65 0.22 -6.18
N ALA A 76 -1.06 0.79 -7.24
CA ALA A 76 -1.78 1.49 -8.30
C ALA A 76 -2.57 0.54 -9.21
N ALA A 77 -2.11 -0.71 -9.38
CA ALA A 77 -2.79 -1.72 -10.19
C ALA A 77 -4.00 -2.35 -9.49
N LEU A 78 -4.24 -2.06 -8.20
CA LEU A 78 -5.41 -2.57 -7.49
C LEU A 78 -6.66 -1.84 -7.96
N ASP A 79 -7.56 -2.61 -8.57
CA ASP A 79 -8.92 -2.18 -8.86
C ASP A 79 -9.69 -2.11 -7.53
N VAL A 80 -9.95 -0.88 -7.07
CA VAL A 80 -10.70 -0.59 -5.85
C VAL A 80 -12.03 0.04 -6.25
N ALA A 81 -13.12 -0.60 -5.81
CA ALA A 81 -14.46 -0.13 -6.13
C ALA A 81 -14.75 1.23 -5.49
N GLU A 82 -15.64 2.00 -6.11
CA GLU A 82 -16.21 3.19 -5.47
C GLU A 82 -16.98 2.80 -4.21
N GLU A 83 -16.80 3.60 -3.16
CA GLU A 83 -17.36 3.32 -1.84
C GLU A 83 -18.87 3.60 -1.84
N VAL A 84 -19.65 2.64 -1.39
CA VAL A 84 -21.10 2.70 -1.19
C VAL A 84 -21.42 2.23 0.22
N GLU A 85 -22.51 2.73 0.80
CA GLU A 85 -22.94 2.25 2.12
C GLU A 85 -23.31 0.76 2.05
N CYS A 86 -22.85 -0.01 3.04
CA CYS A 86 -23.30 -1.39 3.19
C CYS A 86 -24.80 -1.40 3.46
N GLN A 87 -25.58 -1.94 2.53
CA GLN A 87 -26.93 -2.34 2.88
C GLN A 87 -26.80 -3.46 3.89
N LYS A 88 -27.17 -3.18 5.15
CA LYS A 88 -27.46 -4.24 6.12
C LYS A 88 -28.32 -5.26 5.38
N THR A 89 -27.93 -6.53 5.39
CA THR A 89 -28.89 -7.60 5.10
C THR A 89 -30.01 -7.42 6.11
N ALA A 90 -31.10 -6.79 5.66
CA ALA A 90 -32.33 -6.72 6.41
C ALA A 90 -32.80 -8.16 6.54
N GLY A 91 -32.50 -8.79 7.68
CA GLY A 91 -33.19 -9.99 8.08
C GLY A 91 -34.65 -9.62 8.29
N ASN A 92 -35.47 -9.92 7.28
CA ASN A 92 -36.91 -10.06 7.38
C ASN A 92 -37.31 -11.28 6.53
#